data_AF-A0AAW8F1F5-F1
#
_entry.id   AF-A0AAW8F1F5-F1
#
_cell.length_a   1.000
_cell.length_b   1.000
_cell.length_c   1.000
_cell.angle_alpha   90.00
_cell.angle_beta   90.00
_cell.angle_gamma   90.00
#
_symmetry.space_group_name_H-M   'P 1'
#
loop_
_entity.id
_entity.type
_entity.pdbx_description
1 polymer ?
#
loop_
_entity_poly.entity_id
_entity_poly.type
_entity_poly.pdbx_seq_one_letter_code
_entity_poly.pdbx_strand_id
1 'polypeptide(L)'
;MTDQTWLLKIRNEPVWRSPGSGRSDIHSFAWGIWPWMNWGLPLVAIITVGNGGWALLILLVISPVLVPVLGLLGSLPRFLLRKSGITTTPASITALLFVQWWAWVAAMITPPGATDGSPIPAVMQGLSPAPISGGFLQAVMLGGSGIAVMCWIAVLVLAIMLRTKTSPPAASKRGTLIAWIAAVMLPVLFVAMIWLGGAVTAQQRDAAGETVAEVQALALSVQAERALERHEQAQGQLSLVRGMIADDGWGISQRGIDRRTSFTEAVDSYGFDLRFHHEPLAEGPVDVEAIEGELIGQGWMKDEKGALVDPDGNVVEIFSNENGLRVSLLSPSWWGDSWDISDELGYGLDDAFARTYAYDEWPTP
;
A
#
# COMPACT_ATOMS: atom_id res chain seq x y z
N MET A 1 10.79 66.75 -50.21
CA MET A 1 9.66 66.02 -49.62
C MET A 1 10.02 64.55 -49.59
N THR A 2 10.59 64.10 -48.47
CA THR A 2 11.00 62.71 -48.26
C THR A 2 10.77 62.43 -46.78
N ASP A 3 9.80 61.55 -46.53
CA ASP A 3 9.16 61.32 -45.25
C ASP A 3 9.94 60.24 -44.47
N GLN A 4 10.63 60.65 -43.40
CA GLN A 4 11.43 59.79 -42.50
C GLN A 4 10.68 59.49 -41.19
N THR A 5 9.40 59.14 -41.24
CA THR A 5 8.58 58.89 -40.04
C THR A 5 8.51 57.43 -39.60
N TRP A 6 9.12 56.49 -40.32
CA TRP A 6 9.03 55.04 -40.00
C TRP A 6 10.14 54.49 -39.09
N LEU A 7 11.18 55.27 -38.76
CA LEU A 7 12.31 54.79 -37.92
C LEU A 7 12.10 54.93 -36.39
N LEU A 8 10.94 55.41 -35.94
CA LEU A 8 10.68 55.66 -34.50
C LEU A 8 9.80 54.62 -33.80
N LYS A 9 9.46 53.48 -34.44
CA LYS A 9 8.46 52.53 -33.90
C LYS A 9 8.98 51.12 -33.56
N ILE A 10 10.28 50.96 -33.28
CA ILE A 10 10.84 49.67 -32.76
C ILE A 10 11.84 49.93 -31.62
N ARG A 11 11.53 50.86 -30.72
CA ARG A 11 12.29 51.03 -29.47
C ARG A 11 11.39 51.31 -28.26
N ASN A 12 10.27 50.59 -28.21
CA ASN A 12 9.51 50.35 -26.99
C ASN A 12 9.46 48.83 -26.74
N GLU A 13 10.61 48.16 -26.83
CA GLU A 13 10.74 46.96 -26.01
C GLU A 13 10.58 47.42 -24.56
N PRO A 14 9.70 46.80 -23.76
CA PRO A 14 9.73 47.03 -22.33
C PRO A 14 11.16 46.70 -21.91
N VAL A 15 11.88 47.73 -21.49
CA VAL A 15 13.16 47.60 -20.80
C VAL A 15 12.88 46.62 -19.67
N TRP A 16 13.24 45.37 -19.88
CA TRP A 16 13.33 44.36 -18.85
C TRP A 16 14.27 44.96 -17.84
N ARG A 17 13.67 45.55 -16.79
CA ARG A 17 14.41 46.20 -15.71
C ARG A 17 15.51 45.23 -15.31
N SER A 18 16.72 45.78 -15.26
CA SER A 18 17.92 45.14 -14.72
C SER A 18 17.55 44.18 -13.60
N PRO A 19 18.04 42.92 -13.61
CA PRO A 19 17.83 41.99 -12.52
C PRO A 19 18.39 42.64 -11.24
N GLY A 20 17.49 43.22 -10.46
CA GLY A 20 17.82 43.90 -9.22
C GLY A 20 18.40 42.87 -8.26
N SER A 21 19.70 42.97 -8.01
CA SER A 21 20.40 42.46 -6.83
C SER A 21 19.90 41.12 -6.28
N GLY A 22 20.21 40.03 -6.99
CA GLY A 22 20.94 38.88 -6.43
C GLY A 22 20.44 38.17 -5.16
N ARG A 23 19.22 38.38 -4.67
CA ARG A 23 18.63 37.51 -3.64
C ARG A 23 17.63 36.58 -4.29
N SER A 24 18.03 35.31 -4.43
CA SER A 24 17.13 34.22 -4.76
C SER A 24 16.06 34.10 -3.68
N ASP A 25 14.90 34.70 -3.93
CA ASP A 25 13.73 34.54 -3.08
C ASP A 25 13.07 33.17 -3.34
N ILE A 26 12.45 32.57 -2.31
CA ILE A 26 11.82 31.24 -2.36
C ILE A 26 10.76 31.15 -3.45
N HIS A 27 10.09 32.28 -3.74
CA HIS A 27 9.10 32.41 -4.81
C HIS A 27 9.71 32.25 -6.21
N SER A 28 10.91 32.81 -6.41
CA SER A 28 11.67 32.67 -7.66
C SER A 28 12.24 31.26 -7.80
N PHE A 29 12.69 30.66 -6.69
CA PHE A 29 13.13 29.27 -6.66
C PHE A 29 12.00 28.31 -7.02
N ALA A 30 10.85 28.42 -6.35
CA ALA A 30 9.66 27.62 -6.64
C ALA A 30 9.22 27.78 -8.10
N TRP A 31 9.28 29.01 -8.63
CA TRP A 31 9.01 29.25 -10.04
C TRP A 31 10.02 28.57 -10.96
N GLY A 32 11.31 28.56 -10.62
CA GLY A 32 12.34 27.86 -11.40
C GLY A 32 12.13 26.34 -11.44
N ILE A 33 11.84 25.73 -10.28
CA ILE A 33 11.79 24.27 -10.12
C ILE A 33 10.44 23.66 -10.52
N TRP A 34 9.35 24.42 -10.52
CA TRP A 34 8.00 23.90 -10.80
C TRP A 34 7.89 23.08 -12.11
N PRO A 35 8.49 23.44 -13.27
CA PRO A 35 8.42 22.58 -14.45
C PRO A 35 9.11 21.23 -14.16
N TRP A 36 10.30 21.25 -13.56
CA TRP A 36 11.02 20.03 -13.21
C TRP A 36 10.22 19.13 -12.28
N MET A 37 9.52 19.68 -11.29
CA MET A 37 8.66 18.88 -10.41
C MET A 37 7.46 18.29 -11.16
N ASN A 38 6.81 19.05 -12.05
CA ASN A 38 5.66 18.55 -12.81
C ASN A 38 6.00 17.44 -13.79
N TRP A 39 7.19 17.49 -14.39
CA TRP A 39 7.65 16.50 -15.37
C TRP A 39 8.39 15.33 -14.70
N GLY A 40 9.16 15.63 -13.65
CA GLY A 40 9.96 14.65 -12.92
C GLY A 40 9.13 13.75 -12.02
N LEU A 41 8.10 14.28 -11.32
CA LEU A 41 7.28 13.46 -10.41
C LEU A 41 6.56 12.31 -11.14
N PRO A 42 5.89 12.51 -12.29
CA PRO A 42 5.31 11.40 -13.05
C PRO A 42 6.34 10.36 -13.49
N LEU A 43 7.55 10.79 -13.86
CA LEU A 43 8.63 9.87 -14.24
C LEU A 43 9.07 9.03 -13.05
N VAL A 44 9.28 9.65 -11.88
CA VAL A 44 9.60 8.96 -10.63
C VAL A 44 8.48 7.99 -10.28
N ALA A 45 7.21 8.39 -10.38
CA ALA A 45 6.07 7.52 -10.13
C ALA A 45 6.07 6.27 -11.00
N ILE A 46 6.40 6.39 -12.30
CA ILE A 46 6.47 5.24 -13.20
C ILE A 46 7.56 4.27 -12.76
N ILE A 47 8.71 4.78 -12.32
CA ILE A 47 9.84 3.97 -11.86
C ILE A 47 9.51 3.31 -10.50
N THR A 48 8.89 4.03 -9.58
CA THR A 48 8.62 3.54 -8.22
C THR A 48 7.39 2.65 -8.12
N VAL A 49 6.34 2.94 -8.88
CA VAL A 49 5.13 2.10 -8.95
C VAL A 49 5.36 0.90 -9.85
N GLY A 50 6.11 1.09 -10.94
CA GLY A 50 6.55 0.01 -11.82
C GLY A 50 7.77 -0.72 -11.26
N ASN A 51 7.90 -0.93 -9.95
CA ASN A 51 9.07 -1.59 -9.38
C ASN A 51 9.00 -3.11 -9.63
N GLY A 52 8.97 -3.56 -10.89
CA GLY A 52 8.93 -4.95 -11.33
C GLY A 52 7.75 -5.35 -12.24
N GLY A 53 7.90 -6.51 -12.90
CA GLY A 53 6.82 -7.26 -13.55
C GLY A 53 6.15 -6.60 -14.77
N TRP A 54 4.96 -7.11 -15.10
CA TRP A 54 4.15 -6.62 -16.23
C TRP A 54 3.62 -5.19 -16.02
N ALA A 55 3.39 -4.78 -14.76
CA ALA A 55 2.91 -3.44 -14.45
C ALA A 55 3.91 -2.36 -14.91
N LEU A 56 5.22 -2.56 -14.67
CA LEU A 56 6.26 -1.67 -15.19
C LEU A 56 6.24 -1.62 -16.72
N LEU A 57 6.17 -2.78 -17.38
CA LEU A 57 6.18 -2.84 -18.84
C LEU A 57 4.99 -2.06 -19.43
N ILE A 58 3.80 -2.23 -18.87
CA ILE A 58 2.60 -1.48 -19.27
C ILE A 58 2.81 0.03 -19.02
N LEU A 59 3.30 0.40 -17.83
CA LEU A 59 3.57 1.80 -17.50
C LEU A 59 4.62 2.42 -18.42
N LEU A 60 5.68 1.68 -18.79
CA LEU A 60 6.70 2.12 -19.73
C LEU A 60 6.14 2.31 -21.14
N VAL A 61 5.29 1.39 -21.61
CA VAL A 61 4.62 1.49 -22.93
C VAL A 61 3.69 2.69 -22.98
N ILE A 62 2.95 2.97 -21.89
CA ILE A 62 2.00 4.09 -21.82
C ILE A 62 2.71 5.41 -21.43
N SER A 63 3.92 5.35 -20.85
CA SER A 63 4.68 6.50 -20.36
C SER A 63 4.85 7.65 -21.37
N PRO A 64 5.05 7.42 -22.70
CA PRO A 64 5.22 8.50 -23.66
C PRO A 64 3.96 9.35 -23.82
N VAL A 65 2.80 8.84 -23.42
CA VAL A 65 1.52 9.58 -23.39
C VAL A 65 1.23 10.08 -21.98
N LEU A 66 1.39 9.24 -20.97
CA LEU A 66 1.04 9.57 -19.58
C LEU A 66 1.89 10.71 -19.01
N VAL A 67 3.21 10.68 -19.20
CA VAL A 67 4.12 11.70 -18.66
C VAL A 67 3.81 13.08 -19.27
N PRO A 68 3.66 13.25 -20.60
CA PRO A 68 3.23 14.53 -21.16
C PRO A 68 1.87 15.00 -20.67
N VAL A 69 0.87 14.13 -20.56
CA VAL A 69 -0.46 14.53 -20.09
C VAL A 69 -0.38 15.06 -18.65
N LEU A 70 0.29 14.33 -17.75
CA LEU A 70 0.45 14.75 -16.35
C LEU A 70 1.33 16.00 -16.22
N GLY A 71 2.42 16.07 -16.97
CA GLY A 71 3.33 17.22 -16.99
C GLY A 71 2.64 18.50 -17.49
N LEU A 72 1.80 18.39 -18.52
CA LEU A 72 0.99 19.49 -19.03
C LEU A 72 -0.10 19.89 -18.02
N LEU A 73 -0.81 18.92 -17.43
CA LEU A 73 -1.84 19.17 -16.41
C LEU A 73 -1.27 19.86 -15.17
N GLY A 74 -0.11 19.40 -14.68
CA GLY A 74 0.61 20.03 -13.58
C GLY A 74 1.12 21.44 -13.92
N SER A 75 1.42 21.69 -15.19
CA SER A 75 1.92 22.98 -15.68
C SER A 75 0.80 23.99 -15.99
N LEU A 76 -0.47 23.56 -16.07
CA LEU A 76 -1.62 24.40 -16.40
C LEU A 76 -1.72 25.67 -15.53
N PRO A 77 -1.63 25.61 -14.17
CA PRO A 77 -1.71 26.83 -13.35
C PRO A 77 -0.59 27.81 -13.67
N ARG A 78 0.63 27.31 -13.94
CA ARG A 78 1.77 28.14 -14.33
C ARG A 78 1.56 28.83 -15.68
N PHE A 79 1.00 28.12 -16.67
CA PHE A 79 0.67 28.72 -17.97
C PHE A 79 -0.34 29.86 -17.82
N LEU A 80 -1.36 29.69 -16.97
CA LEU A 80 -2.33 30.74 -16.66
C LEU A 80 -1.65 31.97 -16.03
N LEU A 81 -0.78 31.77 -15.03
CA LEU A 81 -0.03 32.84 -14.38
C LEU A 81 0.91 33.57 -15.35
N ARG A 82 1.63 32.83 -16.20
CA ARG A 82 2.52 33.41 -17.23
C ARG A 82 1.75 34.27 -18.23
N LYS A 83 0.57 33.82 -18.67
CA LYS A 83 -0.29 34.59 -19.58
C LYS A 83 -0.76 35.90 -18.98
N SER A 84 -0.83 35.99 -17.65
CA SER A 84 -1.10 37.23 -16.90
C SER A 84 0.14 38.09 -16.61
N GLY A 85 1.30 37.76 -17.17
CA GLY A 85 2.53 38.52 -16.98
C GLY A 85 3.23 38.29 -15.64
N ILE A 86 2.80 37.28 -14.86
CA ILE A 86 3.45 36.92 -13.60
C ILE A 86 4.74 36.14 -13.90
N THR A 87 5.85 36.59 -13.32
CA THR A 87 7.20 36.04 -13.55
C THR A 87 7.77 35.28 -12.35
N THR A 88 7.12 35.33 -11.19
CA THR A 88 7.49 34.61 -9.95
C THR A 88 6.25 33.99 -9.30
N THR A 89 6.42 32.91 -8.54
CA THR A 89 5.27 32.24 -7.91
C THR A 89 4.64 33.15 -6.85
N PRO A 90 3.32 33.43 -6.90
CA PRO A 90 2.65 34.17 -5.84
C PRO A 90 2.82 33.51 -4.47
N ALA A 91 2.88 34.32 -3.42
CA ALA A 91 3.17 33.82 -2.07
C ALA A 91 2.14 32.78 -1.57
N SER A 92 0.85 32.97 -1.88
CA SER A 92 -0.22 32.03 -1.54
C SER A 92 -0.09 30.67 -2.24
N ILE A 93 0.52 30.62 -3.42
CA ILE A 93 0.70 29.40 -4.21
C ILE A 93 1.96 28.66 -3.79
N THR A 94 3.01 29.38 -3.37
CA THR A 94 4.33 28.80 -3.13
C THR A 94 4.32 27.73 -2.04
N ALA A 95 3.66 27.98 -0.91
CA ALA A 95 3.55 26.98 0.16
C ALA A 95 2.74 25.76 -0.28
N LEU A 96 1.63 25.97 -1.00
CA LEU A 96 0.80 24.89 -1.53
C LEU A 96 1.56 24.00 -2.51
N LEU A 97 2.47 24.56 -3.32
CA LEU A 97 3.32 23.75 -4.20
C LEU A 97 4.26 22.84 -3.43
N PHE A 98 4.89 23.31 -2.36
CA PHE A 98 5.75 22.44 -1.54
C PHE A 98 4.94 21.33 -0.88
N VAL A 99 3.76 21.64 -0.32
CA VAL A 99 2.84 20.62 0.22
C VAL A 99 2.46 19.61 -0.85
N GLN A 100 2.05 20.09 -2.03
CA GLN A 100 1.68 19.25 -3.16
C GLN A 100 2.82 18.32 -3.60
N TRP A 101 4.03 18.85 -3.74
CA TRP A 101 5.18 18.09 -4.21
C TRP A 101 5.58 17.00 -3.22
N TRP A 102 5.66 17.33 -1.92
CA TRP A 102 6.00 16.35 -0.90
C TRP A 102 4.89 15.32 -0.68
N ALA A 103 3.62 15.71 -0.81
CA ALA A 103 2.50 14.78 -0.77
C ALA A 103 2.53 13.79 -1.95
N TRP A 104 2.90 14.25 -3.15
CA TRP A 104 3.15 13.36 -4.30
C TRP A 104 4.34 12.44 -4.07
N VAL A 105 5.47 12.95 -3.58
CA VAL A 105 6.65 12.12 -3.24
C VAL A 105 6.25 11.02 -2.27
N ALA A 106 5.52 11.36 -1.20
CA ALA A 106 5.02 10.38 -0.24
C ALA A 106 4.17 9.31 -0.92
N ALA A 107 3.16 9.71 -1.70
CA ALA A 107 2.26 8.79 -2.37
C ALA A 107 2.95 7.92 -3.45
N MET A 108 4.04 8.39 -4.05
CA MET A 108 4.76 7.66 -5.10
C MET A 108 5.73 6.61 -4.56
N ILE A 109 6.25 6.78 -3.35
CA ILE A 109 7.21 5.85 -2.74
C ILE A 109 6.57 4.82 -1.81
N THR A 110 5.28 4.97 -1.50
CA THR A 110 4.49 4.06 -0.65
C THR A 110 3.99 2.77 -1.30
N PRO A 111 3.62 2.72 -2.59
CA PRO A 111 3.07 1.49 -3.17
C PRO A 111 4.17 0.42 -3.25
N PRO A 112 3.88 -0.83 -2.88
CA PRO A 112 4.78 -1.94 -3.17
C PRO A 112 4.83 -2.18 -4.69
N GLY A 113 5.98 -2.65 -5.17
CA GLY A 113 6.09 -3.19 -6.52
C GLY A 113 5.43 -4.58 -6.59
N ALA A 114 5.08 -5.02 -7.80
CA ALA A 114 4.56 -6.37 -8.01
C ALA A 114 5.40 -7.09 -9.07
N THR A 115 5.84 -8.31 -8.76
CA THR A 115 6.37 -9.26 -9.74
C THR A 115 5.48 -10.50 -9.78
N ASP A 116 5.70 -11.35 -10.80
CA ASP A 116 4.94 -12.59 -10.98
C ASP A 116 5.19 -13.61 -9.85
N GLY A 117 6.24 -13.42 -9.03
CA GLY A 117 6.61 -14.35 -7.94
C GLY A 117 6.56 -13.77 -6.53
N SER A 118 6.66 -12.45 -6.35
CA SER A 118 6.55 -11.81 -5.02
C SER A 118 6.37 -10.28 -5.12
N PRO A 119 5.73 -9.66 -4.12
CA PRO A 119 5.72 -8.20 -4.00
C PRO A 119 7.13 -7.67 -3.72
N ILE A 120 7.54 -6.63 -4.43
CA ILE A 120 8.78 -5.91 -4.15
C ILE A 120 8.47 -4.86 -3.06
N PRO A 121 9.27 -4.78 -1.98
CA PRO A 121 9.08 -3.81 -0.92
C PRO A 121 8.96 -2.37 -1.46
N ALA A 122 8.08 -1.58 -0.85
CA ALA A 122 7.94 -0.16 -1.18
C ALA A 122 9.26 0.58 -0.91
N VAL A 123 9.59 1.60 -1.71
CA VAL A 123 10.80 2.42 -1.48
C VAL A 123 10.79 3.03 -0.08
N MET A 124 9.62 3.42 0.42
CA MET A 124 9.45 3.92 1.79
C MET A 124 9.88 2.90 2.85
N GLN A 125 9.64 1.61 2.62
CA GLN A 125 10.04 0.53 3.52
C GLN A 125 11.58 0.41 3.58
N GLY A 126 12.26 0.55 2.44
CA GLY A 126 13.73 0.56 2.40
C GLY A 126 14.40 1.78 3.06
N LEU A 127 13.65 2.87 3.27
CA LEU A 127 14.13 4.06 4.01
C LEU A 127 13.89 3.97 5.51
N SER A 128 13.10 3.00 5.96
CA SER A 128 12.73 2.83 7.36
C SER A 128 13.72 1.90 8.06
N PRO A 129 14.12 2.18 9.30
CA PRO A 129 14.92 1.26 10.10
C PRO A 129 14.14 0.02 10.56
N ALA A 130 12.81 0.04 10.44
CA ALA A 130 11.92 -1.04 10.85
C ALA A 130 10.84 -1.30 9.77
N PRO A 131 10.30 -2.51 9.68
CA PRO A 131 9.18 -2.81 8.78
C PRO A 131 7.99 -1.86 9.00
N ILE A 132 7.33 -1.46 7.91
CA ILE A 132 6.14 -0.59 7.93
C ILE A 132 4.97 -1.43 7.44
N SER A 133 3.83 -1.40 8.13
CA SER A 133 2.62 -2.15 7.78
C SER A 133 1.97 -1.64 6.50
N GLY A 134 1.29 -2.53 5.76
CA GLY A 134 0.67 -2.23 4.48
C GLY A 134 -0.47 -1.24 4.65
N GLY A 135 -1.24 -1.35 5.74
CA GLY A 135 -2.29 -0.41 6.09
C GLY A 135 -1.76 0.99 6.35
N PHE A 136 -0.58 1.12 6.97
CA PHE A 136 0.08 2.43 7.12
C PHE A 136 0.52 2.97 5.76
N LEU A 137 1.20 2.17 4.94
CA LEU A 137 1.62 2.57 3.59
C LEU A 137 0.43 2.98 2.72
N GLN A 138 -0.68 2.23 2.78
CA GLN A 138 -1.93 2.55 2.07
C GLN A 138 -2.56 3.84 2.58
N ALA A 139 -2.58 4.07 3.90
CA ALA A 139 -3.07 5.32 4.48
C ALA A 139 -2.23 6.52 4.03
N VAL A 140 -0.91 6.39 4.00
CA VAL A 140 0.00 7.44 3.49
C VAL A 140 -0.20 7.65 1.99
N MET A 141 -0.38 6.58 1.21
CA MET A 141 -0.66 6.67 -0.23
C MET A 141 -1.95 7.43 -0.51
N LEU A 142 -3.06 7.04 0.14
CA LEU A 142 -4.36 7.67 -0.04
C LEU A 142 -4.37 9.10 0.50
N GLY A 143 -3.83 9.32 1.70
CA GLY A 143 -3.72 10.64 2.32
C GLY A 143 -2.84 11.59 1.51
N GLY A 144 -1.66 11.13 1.10
CA GLY A 144 -0.73 11.88 0.26
C GLY A 144 -1.34 12.23 -1.10
N SER A 145 -1.94 11.26 -1.79
CA SER A 145 -2.63 11.49 -3.07
C SER A 145 -3.78 12.49 -2.93
N GLY A 146 -4.61 12.35 -1.90
CA GLY A 146 -5.72 13.25 -1.61
C GLY A 146 -5.25 14.69 -1.34
N ILE A 147 -4.23 14.86 -0.49
CA ILE A 147 -3.62 16.16 -0.20
C ILE A 147 -3.02 16.78 -1.46
N ALA A 148 -2.33 15.99 -2.29
CA ALA A 148 -1.70 16.46 -3.51
C ALA A 148 -2.74 16.96 -4.53
N VAL A 149 -3.84 16.22 -4.72
CA VAL A 149 -4.94 16.62 -5.61
C VAL A 149 -5.62 17.89 -5.09
N MET A 150 -5.93 17.96 -3.80
CA MET A 150 -6.54 19.13 -3.18
C MET A 150 -5.65 20.38 -3.30
N CYS A 151 -4.34 20.24 -3.09
CA CYS A 151 -3.40 21.34 -3.28
C CYS A 151 -3.32 21.77 -4.75
N TRP A 152 -3.32 20.83 -5.70
CA TRP A 152 -3.32 21.15 -7.13
C TRP A 152 -4.58 21.94 -7.53
N ILE A 153 -5.76 21.51 -7.07
CA ILE A 153 -7.03 22.23 -7.31
C ILE A 153 -6.95 23.64 -6.72
N ALA A 154 -6.48 23.78 -5.47
CA ALA A 154 -6.33 25.07 -4.83
C ALA A 154 -5.38 26.00 -5.60
N VAL A 155 -4.24 25.48 -6.06
CA VAL A 155 -3.28 26.22 -6.89
C VAL A 155 -3.90 26.65 -8.22
N LEU A 156 -4.67 25.77 -8.87
CA LEU A 156 -5.38 26.08 -10.11
C LEU A 156 -6.43 27.19 -9.91
N VAL A 157 -7.26 27.08 -8.87
CA VAL A 157 -8.27 28.09 -8.53
C VAL A 157 -7.61 29.44 -8.25
N LEU A 158 -6.54 29.45 -7.43
CA LEU A 158 -5.79 30.68 -7.15
C LEU A 158 -5.15 31.27 -8.41
N ALA A 159 -4.62 30.44 -9.32
CA ALA A 159 -4.08 30.91 -10.59
C ALA A 159 -5.16 31.57 -11.48
N ILE A 160 -6.37 30.99 -11.53
CA ILE A 160 -7.52 31.57 -12.23
C ILE A 160 -7.95 32.90 -11.58
N MET A 161 -8.04 32.96 -10.25
CA MET A 161 -8.42 34.17 -9.52
C MET A 161 -7.38 35.29 -9.67
N LEU A 162 -6.09 34.96 -9.73
CA LEU A 162 -5.02 35.95 -9.92
C LEU A 162 -4.92 36.41 -11.37
N ARG A 163 -5.46 35.64 -12.33
CA ARG A 163 -5.43 35.99 -13.75
C ARG A 163 -6.10 37.33 -14.05
N THR A 164 -7.12 37.70 -13.28
CA THR A 164 -7.90 38.94 -13.44
C THR A 164 -7.20 40.18 -12.89
N LYS A 165 -6.14 40.01 -12.09
CA LYS A 165 -5.41 41.12 -11.49
C LYS A 165 -4.28 41.57 -12.43
N THR A 166 -4.32 42.83 -12.84
CA THR A 166 -3.34 43.48 -13.73
C THR A 166 -1.99 43.76 -13.05
N SER A 167 -1.86 43.51 -11.75
CA SER A 167 -0.59 43.68 -11.03
C SER A 167 -0.32 42.46 -10.13
N PRO A 168 0.93 41.95 -10.12
CA PRO A 168 1.29 40.86 -9.23
C PRO A 168 1.12 41.32 -7.78
N PRO A 169 0.46 40.51 -6.92
CA PRO A 169 0.36 40.85 -5.52
C PRO A 169 1.76 40.92 -4.91
N ALA A 170 2.06 42.01 -4.20
CA ALA A 170 3.32 42.13 -3.49
C ALA A 170 3.51 40.93 -2.54
N ALA A 171 4.72 40.38 -2.52
CA ALA A 171 5.05 39.31 -1.60
C ALA A 171 4.86 39.80 -0.15
N SER A 172 3.95 39.16 0.59
CA SER A 172 3.78 39.47 2.01
C SER A 172 4.87 38.74 2.80
N LYS A 173 5.48 39.43 3.79
CA LYS A 173 6.49 38.82 4.68
C LYS A 173 5.98 37.52 5.32
N ARG A 174 4.69 37.48 5.67
CA ARG A 174 4.02 36.29 6.23
C ARG A 174 3.96 35.14 5.22
N GLY A 175 3.58 35.41 3.98
CA GLY A 175 3.52 34.38 2.92
C GLY A 175 4.90 33.80 2.58
N THR A 176 5.94 34.63 2.56
CA THR A 176 7.33 34.18 2.37
C THR A 176 7.79 33.30 3.54
N LEU A 177 7.49 33.69 4.78
CA LEU A 177 7.80 32.87 5.96
C LEU A 177 7.10 31.50 5.91
N ILE A 178 5.81 31.45 5.58
CA ILE A 178 5.05 30.20 5.47
C ILE A 178 5.64 29.31 4.36
N ALA A 179 6.04 29.89 3.22
CA ALA A 179 6.69 29.14 2.14
C ALA A 179 8.01 28.51 2.57
N TRP A 180 8.84 29.22 3.34
CA TRP A 180 10.07 28.68 3.91
C TRP A 180 9.81 27.57 4.92
N ILE A 181 8.83 27.78 5.82
CA ILE A 181 8.40 26.75 6.77
C ILE A 181 7.98 25.49 6.02
N ALA A 182 7.13 25.61 4.99
CA ALA A 182 6.72 24.46 4.19
C ALA A 182 7.91 23.78 3.49
N ALA A 183 8.80 24.55 2.86
CA ALA A 183 9.95 24.00 2.15
C ALA A 183 10.91 23.21 3.04
N VAL A 184 11.08 23.61 4.31
CA VAL A 184 12.01 22.98 5.25
C VAL A 184 11.33 21.91 6.12
N MET A 185 10.13 22.19 6.64
CA MET A 185 9.46 21.31 7.59
C MET A 185 8.82 20.09 6.92
N LEU A 186 8.32 20.20 5.69
CA LEU A 186 7.71 19.04 5.00
C LEU A 186 8.68 17.88 4.80
N PRO A 187 9.94 18.06 4.33
CA PRO A 187 10.92 16.99 4.29
C PRO A 187 11.17 16.35 5.67
N VAL A 188 11.24 17.17 6.74
CA VAL A 188 11.46 16.67 8.11
C VAL A 188 10.25 15.87 8.60
N LEU A 189 9.03 16.37 8.39
CA LEU A 189 7.79 15.67 8.73
C LEU A 189 7.66 14.37 7.94
N PHE A 190 8.11 14.37 6.69
CA PHE A 190 8.13 13.17 5.85
C PHE A 190 9.05 12.08 6.42
N VAL A 191 10.28 12.44 6.81
CA VAL A 191 11.18 11.50 7.50
C VAL A 191 10.59 11.03 8.84
N ALA A 192 10.03 11.94 9.63
CA ALA A 192 9.38 11.59 10.90
C ALA A 192 8.20 10.64 10.70
N MET A 193 7.43 10.79 9.62
CA MET A 193 6.33 9.90 9.26
C MET A 193 6.81 8.49 8.90
N ILE A 194 7.95 8.34 8.21
CA ILE A 194 8.58 7.03 7.93
C ILE A 194 8.91 6.33 9.26
N TRP A 195 9.58 7.05 10.16
CA TRP A 195 9.96 6.52 11.48
C TRP A 195 8.75 6.17 12.34
N LEU A 196 7.72 7.02 12.32
CA LEU A 196 6.46 6.77 12.99
C LEU A 196 5.77 5.52 12.43
N GLY A 197 5.79 5.32 11.12
CA GLY A 197 5.25 4.12 10.47
C GLY A 197 5.91 2.85 10.99
N GLY A 198 7.24 2.84 11.09
CA GLY A 198 7.98 1.71 11.67
C GLY A 198 7.65 1.49 13.15
N ALA A 199 7.61 2.55 13.94
CA ALA A 199 7.29 2.47 15.37
C ALA A 199 5.85 1.99 15.64
N VAL A 200 4.87 2.46 14.85
CA VAL A 200 3.47 2.01 14.95
C VAL A 200 3.34 0.55 14.56
N THR A 201 4.03 0.14 13.49
CA THR A 201 4.02 -1.24 13.00
C THR A 201 4.62 -2.20 14.01
N ALA A 202 5.74 -1.82 14.63
CA ALA A 202 6.39 -2.59 15.69
C ALA A 202 5.47 -2.90 16.89
N GLN A 203 4.41 -2.11 17.10
CA GLN A 203 3.44 -2.27 18.18
C GLN A 203 2.14 -2.98 17.76
N GLN A 204 1.98 -3.35 16.49
CA GLN A 204 0.83 -4.11 16.04
C GLN A 204 0.85 -5.51 16.65
N ARG A 205 -0.30 -5.95 17.16
CA ARG A 205 -0.47 -7.26 17.79
C ARG A 205 -1.10 -8.25 16.82
N ASP A 206 -0.65 -9.49 16.87
CA ASP A 206 -1.26 -10.59 16.14
C ASP A 206 -2.39 -11.26 16.95
N ALA A 207 -2.89 -12.40 16.46
CA ALA A 207 -3.94 -13.16 17.12
C ALA A 207 -3.54 -13.78 18.47
N ALA A 208 -2.24 -14.02 18.69
CA ALA A 208 -1.71 -14.43 19.99
C ALA A 208 -1.51 -13.23 20.93
N GLY A 209 -1.78 -12.01 20.45
CA GLY A 209 -1.56 -10.77 21.17
C GLY A 209 -0.09 -10.34 21.18
N GLU A 210 0.79 -10.97 20.41
CA GLU A 210 2.22 -10.68 20.36
C GLU A 210 2.49 -9.54 19.40
N THR A 211 3.41 -8.64 19.77
CA THR A 211 3.79 -7.54 18.89
C THR A 211 4.79 -7.98 17.82
N VAL A 212 4.81 -7.29 16.67
CA VAL A 212 5.82 -7.49 15.63
C VAL A 212 7.23 -7.44 16.21
N ALA A 213 7.52 -6.47 17.08
CA ALA A 213 8.84 -6.31 17.69
C ALA A 213 9.22 -7.46 18.62
N GLU A 214 8.25 -8.03 19.37
CA GLU A 214 8.49 -9.18 20.24
C GLU A 214 8.84 -10.41 19.40
N VAL A 215 8.07 -10.70 18.35
CA VAL A 215 8.29 -11.88 17.50
C VAL A 215 9.59 -11.77 16.70
N GLN A 216 9.90 -10.60 16.13
CA GLN A 216 11.15 -10.38 15.39
C GLN A 216 12.40 -10.47 16.25
N ALA A 217 12.28 -10.31 17.56
CA ALA A 217 13.40 -10.50 18.49
C ALA A 217 13.69 -11.98 18.79
N LEU A 218 12.80 -12.91 18.40
CA LEU A 218 12.97 -14.34 18.61
C LEU A 218 13.84 -14.95 17.51
N ALA A 219 14.60 -15.99 17.87
CA ALA A 219 15.28 -16.83 16.89
C ALA A 219 14.26 -17.55 15.98
N LEU A 220 14.62 -17.74 14.71
CA LEU A 220 13.73 -18.39 13.73
C LEU A 220 13.25 -19.77 14.20
N SER A 221 14.12 -20.58 14.82
CA SER A 221 13.74 -21.89 15.36
C SER A 221 12.64 -21.83 16.42
N VAL A 222 12.62 -20.79 17.26
CA VAL A 222 11.57 -20.58 18.26
C VAL A 222 10.27 -20.15 17.59
N GLN A 223 10.35 -19.35 16.53
CA GLN A 223 9.18 -18.98 15.73
C GLN A 223 8.59 -20.23 15.02
N ALA A 224 9.45 -21.10 14.49
CA ALA A 224 9.07 -22.35 13.86
C ALA A 224 8.41 -23.33 14.84
N GLU A 225 8.98 -23.52 16.03
CA GLU A 225 8.37 -24.34 17.09
C GLU A 225 6.96 -23.86 17.45
N ARG A 226 6.78 -22.55 17.63
CA ARG A 226 5.45 -21.95 17.87
C ARG A 226 4.50 -22.13 16.70
N ALA A 227 5.01 -22.05 15.47
CA ALA A 227 4.19 -22.32 14.28
C ALA A 227 3.74 -23.77 14.24
N LEU A 228 4.61 -24.72 14.61
CA LEU A 228 4.25 -26.14 14.72
C LEU A 228 3.16 -26.36 15.78
N GLU A 229 3.30 -25.79 16.97
CA GLU A 229 2.26 -25.87 18.02
C GLU A 229 0.91 -25.32 17.54
N ARG A 230 0.91 -24.17 16.87
CA ARG A 230 -0.29 -23.54 16.30
C ARG A 230 -0.89 -24.38 15.15
N HIS A 231 -0.05 -25.02 14.35
CA HIS A 231 -0.49 -25.95 13.30
C HIS A 231 -1.19 -27.16 13.91
N GLU A 232 -0.63 -27.76 14.96
CA GLU A 232 -1.23 -28.90 15.67
C GLU A 232 -2.58 -28.51 16.30
N GLN A 233 -2.68 -27.33 16.89
CA GLN A 233 -3.94 -26.80 17.42
C GLN A 233 -4.99 -26.63 16.32
N ALA A 234 -4.63 -26.02 15.19
CA ALA A 234 -5.53 -25.83 14.06
C ALA A 234 -6.00 -27.17 13.46
N GLN A 235 -5.10 -28.15 13.32
CA GLN A 235 -5.44 -29.50 12.90
C GLN A 235 -6.36 -30.20 13.90
N GLY A 236 -6.13 -30.01 15.20
CA GLY A 236 -7.00 -30.52 16.26
C GLY A 236 -8.44 -29.98 16.13
N GLN A 237 -8.62 -28.68 15.90
CA GLN A 237 -9.95 -28.11 15.67
C GLN A 237 -10.61 -28.65 14.40
N LEU A 238 -9.85 -28.78 13.32
CA LEU A 238 -10.36 -29.35 12.07
C LEU A 238 -10.71 -30.85 12.21
N SER A 239 -9.96 -31.59 13.03
CA SER A 239 -10.23 -33.01 13.32
C SER A 239 -11.59 -33.21 13.99
N LEU A 240 -11.98 -32.31 14.89
CA LEU A 240 -13.29 -32.34 15.55
C LEU A 240 -14.43 -32.25 14.52
N VAL A 241 -14.31 -31.36 13.54
CA VAL A 241 -15.31 -31.21 12.47
C VAL A 241 -15.31 -32.42 11.55
N ARG A 242 -14.13 -32.96 11.20
CA ARG A 242 -14.02 -34.18 10.39
C ARG A 242 -14.66 -35.39 11.08
N GLY A 243 -14.44 -35.55 12.38
CA GLY A 243 -14.98 -36.66 13.18
C GLY A 243 -16.50 -36.63 13.34
N MET A 244 -17.12 -35.45 13.22
CA MET A 244 -18.59 -35.34 13.15
C MET A 244 -19.18 -35.86 11.83
N ILE A 245 -18.35 -36.00 10.80
CA ILE A 245 -18.79 -36.34 9.44
C ILE A 245 -18.45 -37.78 9.09
N ALA A 246 -17.18 -38.18 9.26
CA ALA A 246 -16.68 -39.50 8.91
C ALA A 246 -15.41 -39.84 9.70
N ASP A 247 -15.29 -41.10 10.13
CA ASP A 247 -14.15 -41.58 10.91
C ASP A 247 -12.85 -41.68 10.08
N ASP A 248 -12.96 -41.98 8.79
CA ASP A 248 -11.81 -42.18 7.89
C ASP A 248 -12.07 -41.60 6.48
N GLY A 249 -11.24 -41.96 5.50
CA GLY A 249 -11.44 -41.59 4.09
C GLY A 249 -11.06 -40.15 3.70
N TRP A 250 -10.46 -39.39 4.61
CA TRP A 250 -10.11 -37.99 4.35
C TRP A 250 -8.85 -37.85 3.50
N GLY A 251 -8.96 -37.25 2.32
CA GLY A 251 -7.82 -36.83 1.51
C GLY A 251 -7.47 -35.36 1.75
N ILE A 252 -6.19 -34.99 1.57
CA ILE A 252 -5.76 -33.60 1.68
C ILE A 252 -5.85 -32.94 0.31
N SER A 253 -6.42 -31.74 0.26
CA SER A 253 -6.43 -30.90 -0.94
C SER A 253 -5.57 -29.65 -0.79
N GLN A 254 -5.31 -29.21 0.45
CA GLN A 254 -4.36 -28.15 0.75
C GLN A 254 -3.81 -28.36 2.16
N ARG A 255 -2.48 -28.22 2.27
CA ARG A 255 -1.76 -28.17 3.54
C ARG A 255 -0.75 -27.05 3.44
N GLY A 256 -0.56 -26.31 4.51
CA GLY A 256 0.61 -25.45 4.62
C GLY A 256 0.36 -24.17 5.37
N ILE A 257 1.50 -23.54 5.64
CA ILE A 257 1.59 -22.16 6.06
C ILE A 257 1.24 -21.31 4.84
N ASP A 258 0.09 -20.65 4.91
CA ASP A 258 -0.30 -19.67 3.92
C ASP A 258 0.27 -18.30 4.31
N ARG A 259 0.90 -17.64 3.34
CA ARG A 259 1.37 -16.27 3.52
C ARG A 259 0.14 -15.38 3.56
N ARG A 260 -0.20 -14.88 4.75
CA ARG A 260 -1.31 -13.94 4.94
C ARG A 260 -0.83 -12.52 4.61
N THR A 261 -0.30 -12.31 3.40
CA THR A 261 -0.19 -10.95 2.88
C THR A 261 -1.58 -10.48 2.49
N SER A 262 -2.36 -10.01 3.45
CA SER A 262 -3.37 -9.03 3.10
C SER A 262 -2.63 -7.84 2.47
N PHE A 263 -3.19 -7.18 1.45
CA PHE A 263 -2.61 -5.93 0.91
C PHE A 263 -2.39 -4.84 2.01
N THR A 264 -2.89 -5.09 3.22
CA THR A 264 -2.78 -4.30 4.45
C THR A 264 -1.67 -4.75 5.42
N GLU A 265 -1.00 -5.89 5.22
CA GLU A 265 0.09 -6.40 6.07
C GLU A 265 1.39 -6.41 5.26
N ALA A 266 2.30 -5.49 5.57
CA ALA A 266 3.62 -5.39 4.92
C ALA A 266 4.76 -5.85 5.85
N VAL A 267 4.38 -6.41 6.99
CA VAL A 267 5.19 -7.35 7.77
C VAL A 267 4.65 -8.72 7.43
N ASP A 268 5.53 -9.66 7.11
CA ASP A 268 5.08 -11.02 6.86
C ASP A 268 4.36 -11.57 8.09
N SER A 269 3.14 -12.00 7.83
CA SER A 269 2.34 -12.77 8.74
C SER A 269 2.00 -14.08 8.05
N TYR A 270 1.78 -15.09 8.87
CA TYR A 270 1.42 -16.41 8.41
C TYR A 270 0.12 -16.85 9.06
N GLY A 271 -0.60 -17.71 8.37
CA GLY A 271 -1.70 -18.48 8.92
C GLY A 271 -1.70 -19.87 8.31
N PHE A 272 -2.67 -20.69 8.68
CA PHE A 272 -2.88 -22.00 8.09
C PHE A 272 -4.15 -21.96 7.23
N ASP A 273 -4.05 -22.54 6.04
CA ASP A 273 -5.18 -22.87 5.18
C ASP A 273 -5.17 -24.38 4.99
N LEU A 274 -5.97 -25.06 5.80
CA LEU A 274 -6.03 -26.51 5.88
C LEU A 274 -7.30 -26.97 5.17
N ARG A 275 -7.16 -27.85 4.17
CA ARG A 275 -8.32 -28.33 3.40
C ARG A 275 -8.29 -29.83 3.20
N PHE A 276 -9.34 -30.48 3.67
CA PHE A 276 -9.59 -31.90 3.47
C PHE A 276 -10.81 -32.11 2.56
N HIS A 277 -10.77 -33.19 1.80
CA HIS A 277 -11.88 -33.66 1.00
C HIS A 277 -12.20 -35.10 1.36
N HIS A 278 -13.45 -35.48 1.17
CA HIS A 278 -13.94 -36.83 1.38
C HIS A 278 -14.81 -37.20 0.18
N GLU A 279 -14.70 -38.43 -0.31
CA GLU A 279 -15.57 -38.94 -1.37
C GLU A 279 -17.04 -38.97 -0.90
N PRO A 280 -18.04 -38.99 -1.79
CA PRO A 280 -19.44 -39.07 -1.38
C PRO A 280 -19.70 -40.23 -0.42
N LEU A 281 -20.36 -39.95 0.71
CA LEU A 281 -20.72 -40.99 1.67
C LEU A 281 -21.82 -41.90 1.08
N ALA A 282 -21.68 -43.21 1.31
CA ALA A 282 -22.67 -44.19 0.85
C ALA A 282 -24.06 -43.99 1.48
N GLU A 283 -24.12 -43.36 2.65
CA GLU A 283 -25.33 -43.13 3.44
C GLU A 283 -26.12 -41.89 3.00
N GLY A 284 -25.62 -41.12 2.02
CA GLY A 284 -26.27 -39.94 1.46
C GLY A 284 -25.59 -38.61 1.83
N PRO A 285 -26.20 -37.47 1.46
CA PRO A 285 -25.61 -36.16 1.71
C PRO A 285 -25.55 -35.86 3.22
N VAL A 286 -24.43 -35.29 3.64
CA VAL A 286 -24.20 -34.85 5.02
C VAL A 286 -25.12 -33.70 5.38
N ASP A 287 -25.78 -33.79 6.54
CA ASP A 287 -26.60 -32.72 7.11
C ASP A 287 -25.70 -31.65 7.74
N VAL A 288 -25.29 -30.68 6.90
CA VAL A 288 -24.42 -29.57 7.31
C VAL A 288 -25.08 -28.72 8.38
N GLU A 289 -26.41 -28.54 8.35
CA GLU A 289 -27.13 -27.71 9.32
C GLU A 289 -27.09 -28.34 10.73
N ALA A 290 -27.19 -29.67 10.81
CA ALA A 290 -27.04 -30.38 12.07
C ALA A 290 -25.63 -30.23 12.66
N ILE A 291 -24.59 -30.36 11.84
CA ILE A 291 -23.18 -30.18 12.26
C ILE A 291 -22.95 -28.74 12.73
N GLU A 292 -23.44 -27.76 11.98
CA GLU A 292 -23.35 -26.36 12.37
C GLU A 292 -24.06 -26.10 13.71
N GLY A 293 -25.23 -26.69 13.92
CA GLY A 293 -25.96 -26.61 15.18
C GLY A 293 -25.19 -27.18 16.37
N GLU A 294 -24.48 -28.30 16.17
CA GLU A 294 -23.62 -28.90 17.18
C GLU A 294 -22.40 -28.03 17.49
N LEU A 295 -21.72 -27.51 16.48
CA LEU A 295 -20.56 -26.62 16.65
C LEU A 295 -20.97 -25.33 17.36
N ILE A 296 -22.12 -24.74 17.01
CA ILE A 296 -22.68 -23.58 17.73
C ILE A 296 -22.95 -23.95 19.20
N GLY A 297 -23.48 -25.14 19.47
CA GLY A 297 -23.65 -25.67 20.82
C GLY A 297 -22.35 -25.77 21.63
N GLN A 298 -21.21 -25.92 20.95
CA GLN A 298 -19.86 -25.95 21.54
C GLN A 298 -19.21 -24.55 21.66
N GLY A 299 -19.94 -23.48 21.31
CA GLY A 299 -19.48 -22.10 21.46
C GLY A 299 -18.94 -21.47 20.18
N TRP A 300 -19.09 -22.12 19.03
CA TRP A 300 -18.77 -21.54 17.73
C TRP A 300 -19.83 -20.50 17.33
N MET A 301 -19.45 -19.54 16.50
CA MET A 301 -20.33 -18.47 16.05
C MET A 301 -20.32 -18.35 14.53
N LYS A 302 -21.42 -17.93 13.92
CA LYS A 302 -21.44 -17.59 12.49
C LYS A 302 -20.96 -16.15 12.28
N ASP A 303 -20.07 -15.94 11.30
CA ASP A 303 -19.64 -14.62 10.86
C ASP A 303 -20.68 -13.95 9.94
N GLU A 304 -20.38 -12.73 9.45
CA GLU A 304 -21.27 -12.00 8.54
C GLU A 304 -21.51 -12.70 7.19
N LYS A 305 -20.63 -13.63 6.81
CA LYS A 305 -20.71 -14.42 5.57
C LYS A 305 -21.35 -15.78 5.81
N GLY A 306 -21.69 -16.11 7.06
CA GLY A 306 -22.26 -17.37 7.47
C GLY A 306 -21.25 -18.49 7.73
N ALA A 307 -19.94 -18.20 7.69
CA ALA A 307 -18.90 -19.16 8.04
C ALA A 307 -18.82 -19.35 9.57
N LEU A 308 -18.45 -20.54 10.03
CA LEU A 308 -18.32 -20.83 11.45
C LEU A 308 -16.96 -20.36 11.98
N VAL A 309 -16.95 -19.74 13.14
CA VAL A 309 -15.75 -19.20 13.80
C VAL A 309 -15.69 -19.77 15.21
N ASP A 310 -14.56 -20.39 15.55
CA ASP A 310 -14.32 -20.91 16.90
C ASP A 310 -13.87 -19.79 17.87
N PRO A 311 -13.78 -20.06 19.19
CA PRO A 311 -13.33 -19.08 20.17
C PRO A 311 -11.90 -18.56 19.96
N ASP A 312 -11.06 -19.32 19.26
CA ASP A 312 -9.67 -18.99 18.97
C ASP A 312 -9.53 -18.19 17.65
N GLY A 313 -10.64 -17.97 16.94
CA GLY A 313 -10.71 -17.19 15.71
C GLY A 313 -10.44 -17.97 14.42
N ASN A 314 -10.41 -19.31 14.47
CA ASN A 314 -10.35 -20.16 13.29
C ASN A 314 -11.70 -20.13 12.57
N VAL A 315 -11.67 -19.96 11.25
CA VAL A 315 -12.86 -19.97 10.40
C VAL A 315 -12.96 -21.33 9.71
N VAL A 316 -14.08 -22.02 9.89
CA VAL A 316 -14.38 -23.30 9.23
C VAL A 316 -15.47 -23.13 8.20
N GLU A 317 -15.22 -23.72 7.04
CA GLU A 317 -16.20 -23.86 5.96
C GLU A 317 -16.41 -25.34 5.64
N ILE A 318 -17.68 -25.75 5.61
CA ILE A 318 -18.09 -27.09 5.22
C ILE A 318 -18.87 -26.97 3.91
N PHE A 319 -18.38 -27.64 2.87
CA PHE A 319 -19.01 -27.64 1.57
C PHE A 319 -19.34 -29.07 1.15
N SER A 320 -20.62 -29.35 0.92
CA SER A 320 -21.14 -30.65 0.54
C SER A 320 -21.79 -30.58 -0.84
N ASN A 321 -21.39 -31.44 -1.78
CA ASN A 321 -22.01 -31.55 -3.09
C ASN A 321 -22.03 -33.00 -3.60
N GLU A 322 -22.55 -33.22 -4.81
CA GLU A 322 -22.64 -34.55 -5.41
C GLU A 322 -21.28 -35.22 -5.67
N ASN A 323 -20.20 -34.45 -5.74
CA ASN A 323 -18.85 -34.93 -5.98
C ASN A 323 -18.08 -35.22 -4.68
N GLY A 324 -18.70 -35.00 -3.53
CA GLY A 324 -18.12 -35.28 -2.21
C GLY A 324 -18.23 -34.09 -1.27
N LEU A 325 -17.43 -34.16 -0.22
CA LEU A 325 -17.43 -33.16 0.84
C LEU A 325 -16.04 -32.53 0.96
N ARG A 326 -16.01 -31.24 1.31
CA ARG A 326 -14.81 -30.50 1.64
C ARG A 326 -15.00 -29.83 2.98
N VAL A 327 -14.00 -29.97 3.85
CA VAL A 327 -13.89 -29.19 5.08
C VAL A 327 -12.61 -28.40 5.00
N SER A 328 -12.72 -27.09 5.23
CA SER A 328 -11.56 -26.21 5.28
C SER A 328 -11.54 -25.43 6.58
N LEU A 329 -10.34 -25.24 7.13
CA LEU A 329 -10.08 -24.37 8.26
C LEU A 329 -9.07 -23.31 7.85
N LEU A 330 -9.43 -22.07 8.10
CA LEU A 330 -8.62 -20.90 7.91
C LEU A 330 -8.28 -20.32 9.29
N SER A 331 -7.03 -20.45 9.71
CA SER A 331 -6.62 -19.96 11.03
C SER A 331 -6.56 -18.42 11.09
N PRO A 332 -6.48 -17.81 12.28
CA PRO A 332 -6.09 -16.41 12.37
C PRO A 332 -4.62 -16.22 11.95
N SER A 333 -4.16 -14.97 11.87
CA SER A 333 -2.78 -14.64 11.45
C SER A 333 -1.86 -14.35 12.63
N TRP A 334 -0.60 -14.73 12.46
CA TRP A 334 0.50 -14.50 13.40
C TRP A 334 1.69 -13.86 12.71
N TRP A 335 2.49 -13.09 13.44
CA TRP A 335 3.70 -12.51 12.87
C TRP A 335 4.76 -13.59 12.57
N GLY A 336 5.44 -13.45 11.43
CA GLY A 336 6.51 -14.36 11.03
C GLY A 336 6.62 -14.48 9.51
N ASP A 337 7.84 -14.67 9.00
CA ASP A 337 8.05 -14.95 7.59
C ASP A 337 7.62 -16.39 7.29
N SER A 338 6.53 -16.56 6.55
CA SER A 338 5.99 -17.87 6.19
C SER A 338 6.99 -18.75 5.45
N TRP A 339 7.88 -18.15 4.63
CA TRP A 339 8.87 -18.89 3.87
C TRP A 339 9.98 -19.40 4.77
N ASP A 340 10.56 -18.52 5.59
CA ASP A 340 11.63 -18.91 6.51
C ASP A 340 11.14 -19.94 7.53
N ILE A 341 9.92 -19.78 8.04
CA ILE A 341 9.30 -20.74 8.97
C ILE A 341 9.04 -22.07 8.25
N SER A 342 8.52 -22.04 7.03
CA SER A 342 8.24 -23.26 6.25
C SER A 342 9.52 -24.03 5.91
N ASP A 343 10.61 -23.31 5.57
CA ASP A 343 11.91 -23.90 5.30
C ASP A 343 12.53 -24.52 6.57
N GLU A 344 12.46 -23.81 7.70
CA GLU A 344 12.94 -24.30 9.00
C GLU A 344 12.16 -25.55 9.47
N LEU A 345 10.85 -25.60 9.22
CA LEU A 345 10.01 -26.77 9.50
C LEU A 345 10.22 -27.92 8.52
N GLY A 346 10.88 -27.69 7.38
CA GLY A 346 11.13 -28.72 6.38
C GLY A 346 9.88 -29.15 5.61
N TYR A 347 8.88 -28.27 5.47
CA TYR A 347 7.65 -28.54 4.73
C TYR A 347 7.97 -28.91 3.26
N GLY A 348 8.10 -30.21 2.99
CA GLY A 348 8.32 -30.77 1.65
C GLY A 348 7.00 -31.15 0.98
N LEU A 349 6.90 -30.96 -0.34
CA LEU A 349 5.61 -31.01 -1.04
C LEU A 349 5.04 -32.40 -1.34
N ASP A 350 5.82 -33.49 -1.37
CA ASP A 350 5.48 -34.49 -2.42
C ASP A 350 4.71 -35.77 -2.03
N ASP A 351 4.63 -36.20 -0.76
CA ASP A 351 4.03 -37.53 -0.46
C ASP A 351 2.66 -37.52 0.26
N ALA A 352 2.24 -36.40 0.86
CA ALA A 352 1.05 -36.41 1.73
C ALA A 352 -0.31 -36.43 1.00
N PHE A 353 -0.34 -36.03 -0.27
CA PHE A 353 -1.59 -35.88 -1.04
C PHE A 353 -2.14 -37.20 -1.59
N ALA A 354 -1.33 -38.26 -1.62
CA ALA A 354 -1.74 -39.58 -2.13
C ALA A 354 -2.34 -40.50 -1.06
N ARG A 355 -2.31 -40.08 0.22
CA ARG A 355 -2.79 -40.87 1.37
C ARG A 355 -4.16 -40.36 1.84
N THR A 356 -4.99 -41.28 2.31
CA THR A 356 -6.18 -40.98 3.11
C THR A 356 -5.86 -41.09 4.60
N TYR A 357 -6.54 -40.28 5.39
CA TYR A 357 -6.32 -40.11 6.81
C TYR A 357 -7.60 -40.42 7.59
N ALA A 358 -7.45 -40.93 8.81
CA ALA A 358 -8.51 -40.89 9.80
C ALA A 358 -8.85 -39.42 10.16
N TYR A 359 -9.99 -39.21 10.80
CA TYR A 359 -10.42 -37.86 11.20
C TYR A 359 -9.43 -37.16 12.14
N ASP A 360 -8.70 -37.92 12.95
CA ASP A 360 -7.68 -37.47 13.91
C ASP A 360 -6.24 -37.62 13.41
N GLU A 361 -6.06 -38.03 12.15
CA GLU A 361 -4.75 -38.11 11.50
C GLU A 361 -4.54 -36.94 10.54
N TRP A 362 -3.29 -36.46 10.48
CA TRP A 362 -2.81 -35.48 9.50
C TRP A 362 -1.29 -35.62 9.31
N PRO A 363 -0.74 -35.18 8.18
CA PRO A 363 0.71 -35.15 7.98
C PRO A 363 1.33 -34.14 8.93
N THR A 364 2.41 -34.53 9.57
CA THR A 364 3.32 -33.59 10.23
C THR A 364 4.06 -32.77 9.18
N PRO A 365 4.43 -31.52 9.49
CA PRO A 365 5.29 -30.68 8.64
C PRO A 365 6.54 -31.40 8.14
#